data_AF-A0A9P5L2E9-F1
#
_entry.id   AF-A0A9P5L2E9-F1
#
_cell.length_a   1.000
_cell.length_b   1.000
_cell.length_c   1.000
_cell.angle_alpha   90.00
_cell.angle_beta   90.00
_cell.angle_gamma   90.00
#
_symmetry.space_group_name_H-M   'P 1'
#
loop_
_entity.id
_entity.type
_entity.pdbx_description
1 polymer ?
#
loop_
_entity_poly.entity_id
_entity_poly.type
_entity_poly.pdbx_seq_one_letter_code
_entity_poly.pdbx_strand_id
1 'polypeptide(L)'
;MEFEKQELGIEQDKAKLEKNESKLKETIKKLEDIETEFNSDGPDIIRLAISKNFKRGMTGTKEHELKQGKDKNALQRCRYERYVYEQDLDGKEDRLADFLDLETGLREIAQREICLREQYGQDPTKVKEEFKTTKKEYKRLEHEWWMIRDSFDAPLERAFQYWRSNPIWYMHRVLREDCARRGGCCGRDCGCCLHRKLDETRTHAARHFTVECGCCKKARGFELSEDDKKYFAIRYAVSDDGKKGLDLKDIQLKSLEMQNLHLQQLLTEGAMKENLMRYQFSDGAVQEFEHYIHEADIAEDEAEFTDDECPMDEEEDPYYRRISQASIWGLVDGNFENPFDLIDAESTCDSTWQFDGSNLLGQEENDSMITEIDW
;
A
#
# COMPACT_ATOMS: atom_id res chain seq x y z
N MET A 1 66.19 -58.29 -1.61
CA MET A 1 64.84 -58.64 -2.08
C MET A 1 63.78 -58.65 -0.97
N GLU A 2 63.91 -59.43 0.11
CA GLU A 2 62.88 -59.46 1.18
C GLU A 2 62.90 -58.20 2.07
N PHE A 3 64.09 -57.69 2.41
CA PHE A 3 64.25 -56.41 3.13
C PHE A 3 63.74 -55.20 2.33
N GLU A 4 64.02 -55.12 1.03
CA GLU A 4 63.54 -54.03 0.16
C GLU A 4 62.02 -54.01 0.04
N LYS A 5 61.37 -55.19 0.06
CA LYS A 5 59.91 -55.29 0.05
C LYS A 5 59.30 -54.82 1.37
N GLN A 6 59.99 -55.06 2.49
CA GLN A 6 59.58 -54.60 3.81
C GLN A 6 59.74 -53.09 3.96
N GLU A 7 60.83 -52.53 3.42
CA GLU A 7 61.10 -51.09 3.41
C GLU A 7 60.08 -50.32 2.56
N LEU A 8 59.75 -50.84 1.37
CA LEU A 8 58.69 -50.30 0.51
C LEU A 8 57.30 -50.32 1.20
N GLY A 9 57.01 -51.37 1.98
CA GLY A 9 55.77 -51.47 2.75
C GLY A 9 55.68 -50.40 3.84
N ILE A 10 56.79 -50.16 4.55
CA ILE A 10 56.88 -49.12 5.58
C ILE A 10 56.70 -47.71 4.98
N GLU A 11 57.29 -47.44 3.82
CA GLU A 11 57.10 -46.15 3.14
C GLU A 11 55.66 -45.92 2.68
N GLN A 12 55.00 -46.96 2.17
CA GLN A 12 53.58 -46.88 1.79
C GLN A 12 52.68 -46.63 2.99
N ASP A 13 52.93 -47.31 4.10
CA ASP A 13 52.17 -47.11 5.34
C ASP A 13 52.40 -45.72 5.92
N LYS A 14 53.64 -45.21 5.86
CA LYS A 14 53.97 -43.84 6.28
C LYS A 14 53.22 -42.79 5.44
N ALA A 15 53.25 -42.93 4.11
CA ALA A 15 52.52 -42.01 3.21
C ALA A 15 51.00 -42.05 3.45
N LYS A 16 50.45 -43.24 3.76
CA LYS A 16 49.04 -43.40 4.10
C LYS A 16 48.69 -42.71 5.43
N LEU A 17 49.57 -42.83 6.43
CA LEU A 17 49.41 -42.15 7.72
C LEU A 17 49.46 -40.63 7.58
N GLU A 18 50.43 -40.08 6.83
CA GLU A 18 50.54 -38.63 6.59
C GLU A 18 49.29 -38.06 5.87
N LYS A 19 48.73 -38.82 4.92
CA LYS A 19 47.48 -38.45 4.25
C LYS A 19 46.29 -38.45 5.21
N ASN A 20 46.22 -39.44 6.11
CA ASN A 20 45.15 -39.51 7.11
C ASN A 20 45.29 -38.39 8.16
N GLU A 21 46.52 -38.09 8.58
CA GLU A 21 46.80 -36.98 9.50
C GLU A 21 46.36 -35.64 8.90
N SER A 22 46.66 -35.42 7.62
CA SER A 22 46.25 -34.19 6.91
C SER A 22 44.73 -34.03 6.85
N LYS A 23 43.99 -35.12 6.57
CA LYS A 23 42.53 -35.12 6.60
C LYS A 23 41.95 -34.88 7.99
N LEU A 24 42.59 -35.44 9.01
CA LEU A 24 42.16 -35.25 10.40
C LEU A 24 42.32 -33.79 10.82
N LYS A 25 43.46 -33.17 10.48
CA LYS A 25 43.71 -31.74 10.74
C LYS A 25 42.70 -30.84 10.04
N GLU A 26 42.37 -31.13 8.79
CA GLU A 26 41.33 -30.38 8.05
C GLU A 26 39.95 -30.51 8.72
N THR A 27 39.62 -31.71 9.23
CA THR A 27 38.35 -31.96 9.91
C THR A 27 38.29 -31.25 11.27
N ILE A 28 39.39 -31.27 12.04
CA ILE A 28 39.48 -30.56 13.32
C ILE A 28 39.30 -29.07 13.09
N LYS A 29 39.98 -28.48 12.10
CA LYS A 29 39.81 -27.06 11.78
C LYS A 29 38.36 -26.70 11.44
N LYS A 30 37.68 -27.52 10.63
CA LYS A 30 36.25 -27.34 10.32
C LYS A 30 35.36 -27.39 11.58
N LEU A 31 35.70 -28.24 12.55
CA LEU A 31 34.97 -28.33 13.81
C LEU A 31 35.25 -27.13 14.72
N GLU A 32 36.49 -26.63 14.76
CA GLU A 32 36.86 -25.40 15.47
C GLU A 32 36.15 -24.17 14.88
N ASP A 33 36.01 -24.10 13.55
CA ASP A 33 35.26 -23.04 12.87
C ASP A 33 33.76 -23.09 13.23
N ILE A 34 33.16 -24.30 13.28
CA ILE A 34 31.76 -24.48 13.72
C ILE A 34 31.60 -24.17 15.22
N GLU A 35 32.56 -24.55 16.06
CA GLU A 35 32.54 -24.28 17.49
C GLU A 35 32.68 -22.79 17.80
N THR A 36 33.46 -22.05 17.01
CA THR A 36 33.58 -20.60 17.14
C THR A 36 32.30 -19.87 16.70
N GLU A 37 31.67 -20.27 15.59
CA GLU A 37 30.34 -19.80 15.15
C GLU A 37 29.25 -20.12 16.20
N PHE A 38 29.32 -21.32 16.80
CA PHE A 38 28.40 -21.71 17.86
C PHE A 38 28.67 -20.99 19.20
N ASN A 39 29.91 -20.60 19.49
CA ASN A 39 30.19 -19.85 20.72
C ASN A 39 29.88 -18.35 20.57
N SER A 40 29.91 -17.79 19.35
CA SER A 40 29.43 -16.44 19.09
C SER A 40 27.90 -16.36 19.11
N ASP A 41 27.20 -17.29 18.46
CA ASP A 41 25.75 -17.16 18.17
C ASP A 41 24.90 -18.36 18.65
N GLY A 42 25.52 -19.45 19.09
CA GLY A 42 24.85 -20.71 19.44
C GLY A 42 23.87 -20.67 20.62
N PRO A 43 24.09 -19.86 21.69
CA PRO A 43 23.08 -19.67 22.73
C PRO A 43 21.77 -19.09 22.17
N ASP A 44 21.85 -18.19 21.19
CA ASP A 44 20.69 -17.59 20.56
C ASP A 44 20.08 -18.51 19.51
N ILE A 45 20.87 -19.19 18.67
CA ILE A 45 20.36 -20.15 17.68
C ILE A 45 19.61 -21.31 18.35
N ILE A 46 20.15 -21.89 19.43
CA ILE A 46 19.48 -22.97 20.16
C ILE A 46 18.23 -22.45 20.90
N ARG A 47 18.31 -21.28 21.53
CA ARG A 47 17.17 -20.68 22.23
C ARG A 47 16.03 -20.34 21.26
N LEU A 48 16.36 -19.85 20.07
CA LEU A 48 15.42 -19.57 18.98
C LEU A 48 14.83 -20.87 18.43
N ALA A 49 15.62 -21.93 18.22
CA ALA A 49 15.14 -23.22 17.72
C ALA A 49 14.23 -23.95 18.73
N ILE A 50 14.59 -23.95 20.02
CA ILE A 50 13.76 -24.52 21.10
C ILE A 50 12.47 -23.71 21.25
N SER A 51 12.54 -22.37 21.19
CA SER A 51 11.37 -21.50 21.18
C SER A 51 10.47 -21.73 19.95
N LYS A 52 11.04 -21.89 18.74
CA LYS A 52 10.32 -22.22 17.50
C LYS A 52 9.53 -23.52 17.65
N ASN A 53 10.17 -24.59 18.15
CA ASN A 53 9.54 -25.91 18.29
C ASN A 53 8.48 -25.95 19.40
N PHE A 54 8.76 -25.32 20.54
CA PHE A 54 7.82 -25.28 21.66
C PHE A 54 6.58 -24.42 21.35
N LYS A 55 6.76 -23.24 20.72
CA LYS A 55 5.63 -22.38 20.33
C LYS A 55 4.83 -22.97 19.17
N ARG A 56 5.45 -23.58 18.15
CA ARG A 56 4.67 -24.24 17.06
C ARG A 56 3.71 -25.32 17.59
N GLY A 57 4.12 -26.06 18.63
CA GLY A 57 3.26 -27.05 19.29
C GLY A 57 2.07 -26.44 20.04
N MET A 58 2.28 -25.36 20.81
CA MET A 58 1.20 -24.68 21.55
C MET A 58 0.29 -23.79 20.69
N THR A 59 0.80 -23.24 19.58
CA THR A 59 0.04 -22.27 18.79
C THR A 59 -0.93 -22.95 17.82
N GLY A 60 -0.63 -24.17 17.37
CA GLY A 60 -1.60 -24.98 16.61
C GLY A 60 -2.85 -25.30 17.42
N THR A 61 -2.69 -25.61 18.72
CA THR A 61 -3.81 -25.85 19.63
C THR A 61 -4.55 -24.55 19.96
N LYS A 62 -3.84 -23.45 20.25
CA LYS A 62 -4.45 -22.15 20.58
C LYS A 62 -5.26 -21.55 19.41
N GLU A 63 -4.73 -21.54 18.19
CA GLU A 63 -5.49 -21.04 17.02
C GLU A 63 -6.74 -21.91 16.79
N HIS A 64 -6.62 -23.23 16.93
CA HIS A 64 -7.74 -24.14 16.78
C HIS A 64 -8.82 -23.93 17.84
N GLU A 65 -8.45 -23.73 19.11
CA GLU A 65 -9.36 -23.37 20.20
C GLU A 65 -10.07 -22.04 19.92
N LEU A 66 -9.33 -21.01 19.52
CA LEU A 66 -9.89 -19.69 19.19
C LEU A 66 -10.80 -19.74 17.96
N LYS A 67 -10.50 -20.60 16.98
CA LYS A 67 -11.33 -20.81 15.80
C LYS A 67 -12.68 -21.45 16.16
N GLN A 68 -12.73 -22.27 17.20
CA GLN A 68 -13.98 -22.81 17.75
C GLN A 68 -14.69 -21.81 18.68
N GLY A 69 -13.92 -20.87 19.25
CA GLY A 69 -14.43 -19.79 20.07
C GLY A 69 -15.22 -18.73 19.30
N LYS A 70 -15.84 -17.83 20.04
CA LYS A 70 -16.55 -16.65 19.48
C LYS A 70 -15.66 -15.41 19.37
N ASP A 71 -14.46 -15.45 19.94
CA ASP A 71 -13.55 -14.30 19.98
C ASP A 71 -12.71 -14.20 18.70
N LYS A 72 -13.31 -13.53 17.72
CA LYS A 72 -12.70 -13.29 16.40
C LYS A 72 -11.49 -12.36 16.47
N ASN A 73 -11.48 -11.42 17.42
CA ASN A 73 -10.35 -10.50 17.63
C ASN A 73 -9.14 -11.27 18.15
N ALA A 74 -9.34 -12.09 19.20
CA ALA A 74 -8.27 -12.93 19.74
C ALA A 74 -7.72 -13.91 18.69
N LEU A 75 -8.57 -14.47 17.82
CA LEU A 75 -8.13 -15.30 16.71
C LEU A 75 -7.19 -14.52 15.75
N GLN A 76 -7.57 -13.31 15.34
CA GLN A 76 -6.74 -12.50 14.44
C GLN A 76 -5.45 -12.02 15.11
N ARG A 77 -5.50 -11.60 16.38
CA ARG A 77 -4.30 -11.25 17.16
C ARG A 77 -3.35 -12.43 17.29
N CYS A 78 -3.86 -13.63 17.56
CA CYS A 78 -3.05 -14.84 17.64
C CYS A 78 -2.32 -15.13 16.31
N ARG A 79 -2.94 -14.81 15.16
CA ARG A 79 -2.30 -14.96 13.84
C ARG A 79 -1.27 -13.87 13.59
N TYR A 80 -1.58 -12.62 13.92
CA TYR A 80 -0.68 -11.48 13.79
C TYR A 80 0.58 -11.65 14.66
N GLU A 81 0.42 -11.96 15.94
CA GLU A 81 1.53 -12.22 16.88
C GLU A 81 2.44 -13.34 16.37
N ARG A 82 1.83 -14.38 15.77
CA ARG A 82 2.58 -15.49 15.17
C ARG A 82 3.35 -15.04 13.94
N TYR A 83 2.73 -14.25 13.07
CA TYR A 83 3.37 -13.72 11.87
C TYR A 83 4.56 -12.82 12.23
N VAL A 84 4.38 -11.84 13.14
CA VAL A 84 5.47 -10.95 13.60
C VAL A 84 6.63 -11.78 14.15
N TYR A 85 6.32 -12.74 15.03
CA TYR A 85 7.33 -13.64 15.57
C TYR A 85 8.04 -14.48 14.49
N GLU A 86 7.33 -14.96 13.46
CA GLU A 86 7.94 -15.73 12.37
C GLU A 86 8.80 -14.84 11.43
N GLN A 87 8.44 -13.57 11.24
CA GLN A 87 9.24 -12.59 10.49
C GLN A 87 10.56 -12.27 11.21
N ASP A 88 10.50 -11.90 12.49
CA ASP A 88 11.68 -11.59 13.32
C ASP A 88 12.72 -12.72 13.31
N LEU A 89 12.25 -13.95 13.15
CA LEU A 89 13.07 -15.16 13.22
C LEU A 89 13.66 -15.63 11.90
N ASP A 90 12.98 -15.34 10.79
CA ASP A 90 13.38 -15.82 9.48
C ASP A 90 14.16 -14.74 8.71
N GLY A 91 14.21 -13.50 9.24
CA GLY A 91 14.86 -12.36 8.59
C GLY A 91 14.28 -12.10 7.19
N LYS A 92 13.03 -12.50 6.97
CA LYS A 92 12.36 -12.32 5.69
C LYS A 92 11.97 -10.87 5.55
N GLU A 93 12.10 -10.38 4.33
CA GLU A 93 11.64 -9.05 3.95
C GLU A 93 10.10 -9.00 4.08
N ASP A 94 9.60 -8.04 4.85
CA ASP A 94 8.16 -7.78 4.95
C ASP A 94 7.67 -7.07 3.67
N ARG A 95 6.97 -7.82 2.83
CA ARG A 95 6.39 -7.32 1.57
C ARG A 95 4.95 -6.81 1.72
N LEU A 96 4.46 -6.62 2.95
CA LEU A 96 3.12 -6.05 3.16
C LEU A 96 3.02 -4.61 2.64
N ALA A 97 4.12 -3.85 2.63
CA ALA A 97 4.11 -2.45 2.17
C ALA A 97 3.88 -2.40 0.66
N ASP A 98 4.72 -3.12 -0.09
CA ASP A 98 4.57 -3.36 -1.52
C ASP A 98 3.14 -3.82 -1.85
N PHE A 99 2.61 -4.77 -1.08
CA PHE A 99 1.27 -5.30 -1.30
C PHE A 99 0.18 -4.22 -1.18
N LEU A 100 0.27 -3.35 -0.19
CA LEU A 100 -0.68 -2.24 0.02
C LEU A 100 -0.55 -1.16 -1.05
N ASP A 101 0.67 -0.91 -1.54
CA ASP A 101 0.93 0.01 -2.65
C ASP A 101 0.36 -0.53 -3.96
N LEU A 102 0.55 -1.82 -4.26
CA LEU A 102 -0.07 -2.48 -5.41
C LEU A 102 -1.61 -2.37 -5.35
N GLU A 103 -2.23 -2.62 -4.19
CA GLU A 103 -3.68 -2.43 -4.04
C GLU A 103 -4.10 -0.95 -4.16
N THR A 104 -3.21 0.01 -3.90
CA THR A 104 -3.43 1.44 -4.17
C THR A 104 -3.40 1.73 -5.67
N GLY A 105 -2.41 1.23 -6.40
CA GLY A 105 -2.33 1.39 -7.86
C GLY A 105 -3.50 0.74 -8.60
N LEU A 106 -3.88 -0.48 -8.22
CA LEU A 106 -5.06 -1.17 -8.78
C LEU A 106 -6.35 -0.36 -8.58
N ARG A 107 -6.51 0.27 -7.41
CA ARG A 107 -7.62 1.20 -7.13
C ARG A 107 -7.58 2.42 -8.02
N GLU A 108 -6.45 3.10 -8.13
CA GLU A 108 -6.30 4.32 -8.91
C GLU A 108 -6.70 4.10 -10.36
N ILE A 109 -6.23 2.99 -10.93
CA ILE A 109 -6.61 2.57 -12.27
C ILE A 109 -8.13 2.36 -12.38
N ALA A 110 -8.74 1.57 -11.50
CA ALA A 110 -10.18 1.32 -11.56
C ALA A 110 -11.00 2.62 -11.41
N GLN A 111 -10.53 3.55 -10.57
CA GLN A 111 -11.15 4.85 -10.35
C GLN A 111 -11.06 5.75 -11.57
N ARG A 112 -9.87 5.79 -12.20
CA ARG A 112 -9.66 6.50 -13.45
C ARG A 112 -10.52 5.93 -14.57
N GLU A 113 -10.63 4.60 -14.70
CA GLU A 113 -11.51 3.97 -15.69
C GLU A 113 -12.99 4.37 -15.48
N ILE A 114 -13.46 4.49 -14.24
CA ILE A 114 -14.83 4.97 -13.95
C ILE A 114 -14.97 6.44 -14.37
N CYS A 115 -14.04 7.30 -13.97
CA CYS A 115 -14.04 8.72 -14.32
C CYS A 115 -14.04 8.95 -15.83
N LEU A 116 -13.19 8.23 -16.56
CA LEU A 116 -13.10 8.33 -18.02
C LEU A 116 -14.41 7.88 -18.68
N ARG A 117 -15.05 6.81 -18.18
CA ARG A 117 -16.37 6.36 -18.64
C ARG A 117 -17.44 7.44 -18.44
N GLU A 118 -17.45 8.10 -17.29
CA GLU A 118 -18.39 9.19 -17.00
C GLU A 118 -18.15 10.44 -17.86
N GLN A 119 -16.89 10.83 -18.07
CA GLN A 119 -16.54 12.07 -18.78
C GLN A 119 -16.71 11.97 -20.30
N TYR A 120 -16.36 10.83 -20.87
CA TYR A 120 -16.22 10.67 -22.32
C TYR A 120 -17.15 9.61 -22.89
N GLY A 121 -18.27 9.32 -22.22
CA GLY A 121 -19.31 8.44 -22.77
C GLY A 121 -19.79 8.83 -24.17
N GLN A 122 -19.52 10.07 -24.61
CA GLN A 122 -19.86 10.60 -25.94
C GLN A 122 -18.68 10.65 -26.95
N ASP A 123 -17.41 10.55 -26.53
CA ASP A 123 -16.23 10.49 -27.41
C ASP A 123 -15.45 9.17 -27.22
N PRO A 124 -15.86 8.09 -27.91
CA PRO A 124 -15.31 6.76 -27.69
C PRO A 124 -13.86 6.57 -28.18
N THR A 125 -13.33 7.48 -28.99
CA THR A 125 -12.03 7.25 -29.67
C THR A 125 -10.86 7.52 -28.73
N LYS A 126 -10.86 8.66 -28.03
CA LYS A 126 -9.84 8.99 -27.02
C LYS A 126 -9.87 8.04 -25.82
N VAL A 127 -11.08 7.67 -25.39
CA VAL A 127 -11.30 6.69 -24.31
C VAL A 127 -10.63 5.37 -24.63
N LYS A 128 -10.70 4.91 -25.87
CA LYS A 128 -10.18 3.59 -26.25
C LYS A 128 -8.66 3.47 -26.07
N GLU A 129 -7.91 4.52 -26.37
CA GLU A 129 -6.45 4.52 -26.20
C GLU A 129 -6.05 4.55 -24.72
N GLU A 130 -6.65 5.44 -23.93
CA GLU A 130 -6.40 5.48 -22.48
C GLU A 130 -6.77 4.15 -21.82
N PHE A 131 -7.95 3.59 -22.14
CA PHE A 131 -8.37 2.29 -21.62
C PHE A 131 -7.41 1.17 -21.98
N LYS A 132 -6.80 1.20 -23.18
CA LYS A 132 -5.82 0.19 -23.58
C LYS A 132 -4.57 0.26 -22.71
N THR A 133 -4.06 1.46 -22.46
CA THR A 133 -2.90 1.70 -21.60
C THR A 133 -3.20 1.30 -20.15
N THR A 134 -4.31 1.80 -19.61
CA THR A 134 -4.75 1.53 -18.24
C THR A 134 -5.03 0.06 -18.00
N LYS A 135 -5.62 -0.66 -18.98
CA LYS A 135 -5.84 -2.11 -18.88
C LYS A 135 -4.54 -2.92 -18.90
N LYS A 136 -3.53 -2.49 -19.67
CA LYS A 136 -2.21 -3.14 -19.68
C LYS A 136 -1.55 -2.98 -18.31
N GLU A 137 -1.63 -1.79 -17.75
CA GLU A 137 -1.05 -1.47 -16.45
C GLU A 137 -1.77 -2.21 -15.31
N TYR A 138 -3.10 -2.27 -15.34
CA TYR A 138 -3.87 -3.02 -14.35
C TYR A 138 -3.43 -4.49 -14.31
N LYS A 139 -3.27 -5.13 -15.48
CA LYS A 139 -2.82 -6.52 -15.56
C LYS A 139 -1.40 -6.72 -15.02
N ARG A 140 -0.51 -5.73 -15.22
CA ARG A 140 0.85 -5.75 -14.67
C ARG A 140 0.79 -5.74 -13.14
N LEU A 141 0.09 -4.77 -12.56
CA LEU A 141 -0.07 -4.66 -11.11
C LEU A 141 -0.82 -5.86 -10.52
N GLU A 142 -1.81 -6.41 -11.21
CA GLU A 142 -2.55 -7.60 -10.77
C GLU A 142 -1.64 -8.83 -10.73
N HIS A 143 -0.78 -8.99 -11.74
CA HIS A 143 0.22 -10.05 -11.73
C HIS A 143 1.21 -9.90 -10.56
N GLU A 144 1.74 -8.68 -10.34
CA GLU A 144 2.62 -8.40 -9.20
C GLU A 144 1.89 -8.66 -7.87
N TRP A 145 0.61 -8.29 -7.77
CA TRP A 145 -0.22 -8.55 -6.60
C TRP A 145 -0.33 -10.05 -6.31
N TRP A 146 -0.54 -10.88 -7.34
CA TRP A 146 -0.56 -12.34 -7.20
C TRP A 146 0.79 -12.89 -6.74
N MET A 147 1.90 -12.39 -7.29
CA MET A 147 3.24 -12.82 -6.89
C MET A 147 3.53 -12.57 -5.40
N ILE A 148 3.10 -11.43 -4.87
CA ILE A 148 3.24 -11.13 -3.43
C ILE A 148 2.22 -11.94 -2.62
N ARG A 149 0.98 -12.07 -3.11
CA ARG A 149 -0.07 -12.82 -2.41
C ARG A 149 0.30 -14.29 -2.23
N ASP A 150 0.90 -14.90 -3.24
CA ASP A 150 1.34 -16.29 -3.24
C ASP A 150 2.55 -16.53 -2.31
N SER A 151 3.28 -15.47 -1.91
CA SER A 151 4.34 -15.57 -0.92
C SER A 151 3.85 -15.45 0.52
N PHE A 152 2.55 -15.25 0.77
CA PHE A 152 2.02 -15.17 2.13
C PHE A 152 2.18 -16.52 2.84
N ASP A 153 2.73 -16.49 4.04
CA ASP A 153 2.83 -17.68 4.88
C ASP A 153 1.46 -18.10 5.43
N ALA A 154 1.40 -19.30 6.02
CA ALA A 154 0.13 -19.88 6.40
C ALA A 154 -0.66 -19.03 7.45
N PRO A 155 -0.04 -18.46 8.51
CA PRO A 155 -0.74 -17.55 9.42
C PRO A 155 -1.29 -16.29 8.74
N LEU A 156 -0.45 -15.60 7.94
CA LEU A 156 -0.83 -14.39 7.22
C LEU A 156 -1.93 -14.68 6.19
N GLU A 157 -1.79 -15.76 5.41
CA GLU A 157 -2.78 -16.15 4.41
C GLU A 157 -4.15 -16.42 5.04
N ARG A 158 -4.19 -17.19 6.14
CA ARG A 158 -5.46 -17.49 6.84
C ARG A 158 -6.08 -16.24 7.44
N ALA A 159 -5.25 -15.34 8.00
CA ALA A 159 -5.72 -14.07 8.54
C ALA A 159 -6.35 -13.21 7.45
N PHE A 160 -5.63 -13.03 6.34
CA PHE A 160 -6.06 -12.25 5.19
C PHE A 160 -7.35 -12.79 4.58
N GLN A 161 -7.42 -14.10 4.30
CA GLN A 161 -8.64 -14.72 3.72
C GLN A 161 -9.84 -14.55 4.65
N TYR A 162 -9.64 -14.76 5.96
CA TYR A 162 -10.69 -14.58 6.93
C TYR A 162 -11.20 -13.13 6.99
N TRP A 163 -10.29 -12.17 7.03
CA TRP A 163 -10.64 -10.75 7.09
C TRP A 163 -11.34 -10.29 5.81
N ARG A 164 -10.74 -10.58 4.65
CA ARG A 164 -11.24 -10.19 3.33
C ARG A 164 -12.46 -10.99 2.85
N SER A 165 -12.88 -12.02 3.57
CA SER A 165 -14.13 -12.75 3.29
C SER A 165 -15.38 -11.89 3.48
N ASN A 166 -15.29 -10.82 4.28
CA ASN A 166 -16.36 -9.83 4.37
C ASN A 166 -16.24 -8.83 3.20
N PRO A 167 -17.21 -8.74 2.29
CA PRO A 167 -17.11 -7.90 1.09
C PRO A 167 -16.96 -6.40 1.37
N ILE A 168 -17.31 -5.94 2.57
CA ILE A 168 -17.18 -4.54 3.01
C ILE A 168 -16.06 -4.36 4.04
N TRP A 169 -15.08 -5.28 4.12
CA TRP A 169 -13.91 -5.16 5.00
C TRP A 169 -13.20 -3.79 4.89
N TYR A 170 -13.24 -3.18 3.70
CA TYR A 170 -12.62 -1.88 3.46
C TYR A 170 -13.35 -0.72 4.14
N MET A 171 -14.54 -0.94 4.70
CA MET A 171 -15.29 0.03 5.53
C MET A 171 -14.89 0.01 7.00
N HIS A 172 -13.84 -0.73 7.33
CA HIS A 172 -13.27 -0.69 8.67
C HIS A 172 -12.92 0.74 9.09
N ARG A 173 -13.29 1.11 10.31
CA ARG A 173 -13.21 2.47 10.85
C ARG A 173 -11.84 3.13 10.64
N VAL A 174 -10.75 2.41 10.86
CA VAL A 174 -9.38 2.94 10.64
C VAL A 174 -9.16 3.35 9.20
N LEU A 175 -9.66 2.57 8.23
CA LEU A 175 -9.52 2.86 6.81
C LEU A 175 -10.42 4.04 6.41
N ARG A 176 -11.60 4.17 7.04
CA ARG A 176 -12.48 5.33 6.83
C ARG A 176 -11.88 6.62 7.34
N GLU A 177 -11.37 6.61 8.57
CA GLU A 177 -10.66 7.73 9.18
C GLU A 177 -9.46 8.15 8.33
N ASP A 178 -8.70 7.17 7.84
CA ASP A 178 -7.59 7.36 6.93
C ASP A 178 -8.03 8.01 5.60
N CYS A 179 -9.11 7.52 4.99
CA CYS A 179 -9.67 8.15 3.79
C CYS A 179 -10.12 9.59 4.06
N ALA A 180 -10.79 9.85 5.18
CA ALA A 180 -11.25 11.18 5.57
C ALA A 180 -10.10 12.16 5.83
N ARG A 181 -9.08 11.73 6.60
CA ARG A 181 -7.88 12.53 6.91
C ARG A 181 -7.13 13.00 5.67
N ARG A 182 -7.14 12.17 4.63
CA ARG A 182 -6.48 12.45 3.36
C ARG A 182 -7.37 13.21 2.38
N GLY A 183 -8.43 13.86 2.87
CA GLY A 183 -9.38 14.63 2.06
C GLY A 183 -10.24 13.77 1.12
N GLY A 184 -10.36 12.48 1.39
CA GLY A 184 -11.15 11.54 0.60
C GLY A 184 -12.65 11.61 0.87
N CYS A 185 -13.41 10.76 0.19
CA CYS A 185 -14.88 10.81 0.26
C CYS A 185 -15.47 10.49 1.63
N CYS A 186 -14.78 9.72 2.47
CA CYS A 186 -15.26 9.40 3.83
C CYS A 186 -15.35 10.64 4.74
N GLY A 187 -14.61 11.72 4.44
CA GLY A 187 -14.71 12.98 5.19
C GLY A 187 -15.79 13.93 4.67
N ARG A 188 -16.38 13.63 3.50
CA ARG A 188 -17.44 14.42 2.87
C ARG A 188 -18.81 13.77 2.94
N ASP A 189 -18.89 12.54 3.45
CA ASP A 189 -20.12 11.75 3.52
C ASP A 189 -20.89 11.63 2.20
N CYS A 190 -20.21 11.70 1.05
CA CYS A 190 -20.87 11.55 -0.26
C CYS A 190 -21.31 10.10 -0.57
N GLY A 191 -21.03 9.15 0.33
CA GLY A 191 -21.43 7.74 0.21
C GLY A 191 -20.73 6.95 -0.91
N CYS A 192 -19.89 7.58 -1.74
CA CYS A 192 -19.35 6.90 -2.91
C CYS A 192 -18.41 5.74 -2.54
N CYS A 193 -17.87 5.69 -1.31
CA CYS A 193 -16.96 4.61 -0.89
C CYS A 193 -17.73 3.30 -0.78
N LEU A 194 -18.99 3.39 -0.36
CA LEU A 194 -19.86 2.27 -0.03
C LEU A 194 -20.65 1.80 -1.25
N HIS A 195 -21.20 2.77 -1.98
CA HIS A 195 -22.08 2.49 -3.11
C HIS A 195 -21.35 2.33 -4.45
N ARG A 196 -20.03 2.13 -4.41
CA ARG A 196 -19.26 2.02 -5.65
C ARG A 196 -19.58 0.69 -6.34
N LYS A 197 -20.12 0.80 -7.55
CA LYS A 197 -20.19 -0.33 -8.48
C LYS A 197 -18.82 -0.54 -9.12
N LEU A 198 -18.08 -1.52 -8.61
CA LEU A 198 -16.88 -2.01 -9.29
C LEU A 198 -17.29 -2.99 -10.37
N ASP A 199 -16.55 -2.95 -11.47
CA ASP A 199 -16.60 -3.98 -12.50
C ASP A 199 -16.17 -5.32 -11.87
N GLU A 200 -16.86 -6.41 -12.21
CA GLU A 200 -16.53 -7.75 -11.72
C GLU A 200 -15.09 -8.16 -12.08
N THR A 201 -14.50 -7.54 -13.11
CA THR A 201 -13.10 -7.74 -13.51
C THR A 201 -12.08 -6.91 -12.69
N ARG A 202 -12.55 -6.19 -11.66
CA ARG A 202 -11.75 -5.26 -10.83
C ARG A 202 -11.91 -5.54 -9.33
N THR A 203 -12.07 -6.80 -8.94
CA THR A 203 -12.33 -7.22 -7.54
C THR A 203 -11.28 -6.72 -6.55
N HIS A 204 -10.00 -6.69 -6.94
CA HIS A 204 -8.90 -6.21 -6.09
C HIS A 204 -8.92 -4.70 -5.83
N ALA A 205 -9.74 -3.94 -6.58
CA ALA A 205 -9.89 -2.49 -6.39
C ALA A 205 -10.96 -2.10 -5.34
N ALA A 206 -11.56 -3.08 -4.65
CA ALA A 206 -12.60 -2.87 -3.63
C ALA A 206 -12.04 -2.23 -2.34
N ARG A 207 -11.95 -0.90 -2.34
CA ARG A 207 -11.43 -0.09 -1.23
C ARG A 207 -11.87 1.40 -1.33
N HIS A 208 -11.54 2.20 -0.32
CA HIS A 208 -11.75 3.65 -0.30
C HIS A 208 -11.10 4.41 -1.47
N PHE A 209 -11.58 5.63 -1.72
CA PHE A 209 -11.09 6.46 -2.81
C PHE A 209 -9.65 6.90 -2.67
N THR A 210 -9.04 7.02 -3.84
CA THR A 210 -7.75 7.66 -4.06
C THR A 210 -7.99 9.03 -4.69
N VAL A 211 -6.91 9.69 -5.09
CA VAL A 211 -6.98 11.01 -5.74
C VAL A 211 -7.67 10.99 -7.11
N GLU A 212 -7.72 9.81 -7.74
CA GLU A 212 -8.34 9.53 -9.04
C GLU A 212 -9.87 9.40 -8.99
N CYS A 213 -10.46 9.50 -7.79
CA CYS A 213 -11.90 9.52 -7.62
C CYS A 213 -12.57 10.71 -8.32
N GLY A 214 -13.61 10.45 -9.12
CA GLY A 214 -14.40 11.49 -9.78
C GLY A 214 -15.09 12.44 -8.80
N CYS A 215 -15.63 11.92 -7.69
CA CYS A 215 -16.19 12.77 -6.63
C CYS A 215 -15.12 13.66 -5.98
N CYS A 216 -13.94 13.11 -5.64
CA CYS A 216 -12.82 13.92 -5.12
C CYS A 216 -12.37 14.97 -6.13
N LYS A 217 -12.23 14.60 -7.41
CA LYS A 217 -11.82 15.50 -8.49
C LYS A 217 -12.81 16.66 -8.65
N LYS A 218 -14.12 16.36 -8.67
CA LYS A 218 -15.20 17.38 -8.72
C LYS A 218 -15.18 18.29 -7.50
N ALA A 219 -15.07 17.72 -6.29
CA ALA A 219 -15.04 18.50 -5.06
C ALA A 219 -13.78 19.38 -4.95
N ARG A 220 -12.65 18.92 -5.47
CA ARG A 220 -11.39 19.67 -5.52
C ARG A 220 -11.44 20.83 -6.51
N GLY A 221 -12.17 20.68 -7.61
CA GLY A 221 -12.33 21.72 -8.64
C GLY A 221 -11.17 21.80 -9.65
N PHE A 222 -10.07 21.07 -9.44
CA PHE A 222 -8.91 21.04 -10.34
C PHE A 222 -8.30 19.64 -10.50
N GLU A 223 -7.59 19.46 -11.61
CA GLU A 223 -6.80 18.26 -11.93
C GLU A 223 -5.44 18.36 -11.22
N LEU A 224 -5.03 17.27 -10.57
CA LEU A 224 -3.70 17.17 -9.97
C LEU A 224 -2.68 16.88 -11.06
N SER A 225 -1.49 17.50 -10.97
CA SER A 225 -0.36 17.10 -11.80
C SER A 225 0.09 15.69 -11.44
N GLU A 226 0.86 15.02 -12.32
CA GLU A 226 1.37 13.68 -12.01
C GLU A 226 2.30 13.68 -10.79
N ASP A 227 3.04 14.78 -10.56
CA ASP A 227 3.89 14.90 -9.38
C ASP A 227 3.08 15.14 -8.09
N ASP A 228 1.98 15.90 -8.16
CA ASP A 228 1.06 16.03 -7.04
C ASP A 228 0.38 14.69 -6.73
N LYS A 229 0.00 13.93 -7.76
CA LYS A 229 -0.57 12.60 -7.58
C LYS A 229 0.40 11.67 -6.88
N LYS A 230 1.67 11.66 -7.29
CA LYS A 230 2.73 10.92 -6.59
C LYS A 230 2.84 11.39 -5.14
N TYR A 231 2.86 12.69 -4.89
CA TYR A 231 2.91 13.24 -3.54
C TYR A 231 1.75 12.75 -2.64
N PHE A 232 0.53 12.67 -3.17
CA PHE A 232 -0.62 12.11 -2.44
C PHE A 232 -0.71 10.58 -2.42
N ALA A 233 0.00 9.91 -3.33
CA ALA A 233 0.10 8.46 -3.44
C ALA A 233 1.17 7.88 -2.52
N ILE A 234 2.19 8.66 -2.11
CA ILE A 234 3.15 8.31 -1.06
C ILE A 234 2.35 8.13 0.24
N ARG A 235 1.97 6.88 0.53
CA ARG A 235 1.15 6.53 1.69
C ARG A 235 1.72 5.40 2.51
N TYR A 236 2.58 4.55 1.93
CA TYR A 236 3.15 3.40 2.62
C TYR A 236 4.65 3.18 2.34
N ALA A 237 5.22 3.87 1.36
CA ALA A 237 6.66 3.89 1.17
C ALA A 237 7.32 4.70 2.30
N VAL A 238 8.06 4.00 3.17
CA VAL A 238 9.36 4.50 3.65
C VAL A 238 10.06 5.03 2.40
N SER A 239 10.44 6.30 2.37
CA SER A 239 11.01 6.87 1.16
C SER A 239 12.22 6.02 0.73
N ASP A 240 12.50 5.88 -0.57
CA ASP A 240 13.67 5.11 -1.07
C ASP A 240 15.00 5.59 -0.44
N ASP A 241 14.99 6.77 0.17
CA ASP A 241 16.07 7.41 0.92
C ASP A 241 16.04 7.18 2.45
N GLY A 242 15.18 6.29 2.97
CA GLY A 242 15.10 5.95 4.41
C GLY A 242 14.65 7.11 5.30
N LYS A 243 14.21 8.22 4.69
CA LYS A 243 13.77 9.40 5.43
C LYS A 243 12.29 9.27 5.74
N LYS A 244 11.97 9.50 7.01
CA LYS A 244 10.62 9.46 7.59
C LYS A 244 9.56 9.90 6.59
N GLY A 245 8.50 9.09 6.47
CA GLY A 245 7.27 9.50 5.79
C GLY A 245 6.90 10.92 6.22
N LEU A 246 6.58 11.77 5.23
CA LEU A 246 6.25 13.18 5.44
C LEU A 246 5.20 13.31 6.56
N ASP A 247 5.35 14.30 7.45
CA ASP A 247 4.42 14.53 8.56
C ASP A 247 3.01 14.73 7.97
N LEU A 248 1.98 14.14 8.58
CA LEU A 248 0.59 14.28 8.14
C LEU A 248 0.17 15.75 7.99
N LYS A 249 0.78 16.65 8.76
CA LYS A 249 0.60 18.10 8.64
C LYS A 249 1.06 18.64 7.29
N ASP A 250 2.11 18.08 6.71
CA ASP A 250 2.65 18.49 5.42
C ASP A 250 1.67 18.15 4.30
N ILE A 251 1.00 16.99 4.36
CA ILE A 251 -0.03 16.61 3.38
C ILE A 251 -1.23 17.56 3.43
N GLN A 252 -1.70 17.90 4.64
CA GLN A 252 -2.81 18.84 4.82
C GLN A 252 -2.43 20.25 4.39
N LEU A 253 -1.24 20.72 4.78
CA LEU A 253 -0.70 22.01 4.37
C LEU A 253 -0.57 22.08 2.85
N LYS A 254 -0.02 21.04 2.21
CA LYS A 254 0.13 21.00 0.75
C LYS A 254 -1.22 21.01 0.03
N SER A 255 -2.22 20.29 0.55
CA SER A 255 -3.58 20.35 0.01
C SER A 255 -4.18 21.76 0.13
N LEU A 256 -3.92 22.47 1.22
CA LEU A 256 -4.39 23.85 1.41
C LEU A 256 -3.63 24.84 0.52
N GLU A 257 -2.31 24.68 0.38
CA GLU A 257 -1.47 25.45 -0.53
C GLU A 257 -1.97 25.36 -1.96
N MET A 258 -2.29 24.15 -2.44
CA MET A 258 -2.80 23.96 -3.79
C MET A 258 -4.20 24.53 -3.99
N GLN A 259 -5.08 24.42 -2.99
CA GLN A 259 -6.38 25.11 -3.03
C GLN A 259 -6.21 26.63 -3.10
N ASN A 260 -5.28 27.20 -2.33
CA ASN A 260 -4.97 28.62 -2.36
C ASN A 260 -4.37 29.04 -3.71
N LEU A 261 -3.45 28.26 -4.28
CA LEU A 261 -2.86 28.55 -5.59
C LEU A 261 -3.93 28.53 -6.69
N HIS A 262 -4.84 27.55 -6.65
CA HIS A 262 -5.95 27.47 -7.59
C HIS A 262 -6.92 28.66 -7.44
N LEU A 263 -7.24 29.05 -6.21
CA LEU A 263 -8.05 30.26 -5.94
C LEU A 263 -7.37 31.53 -6.45
N GLN A 264 -6.06 31.65 -6.26
CA GLN A 264 -5.27 32.76 -6.80
C GLN A 264 -5.31 32.78 -8.32
N GLN A 265 -5.12 31.63 -8.99
CA GLN A 265 -5.24 31.53 -10.45
C GLN A 265 -6.63 31.95 -10.95
N LEU A 266 -7.71 31.47 -10.31
CA LEU A 266 -9.08 31.86 -10.67
C LEU A 266 -9.34 33.37 -10.47
N LEU A 267 -8.83 33.96 -9.39
CA LEU A 267 -8.91 35.40 -9.16
C LEU A 267 -8.09 36.19 -10.18
N THR A 268 -6.95 35.67 -10.60
CA THR A 268 -6.06 36.32 -11.57
C THR A 268 -6.66 36.22 -12.99
N GLU A 269 -7.23 35.08 -13.36
CA GLU A 269 -7.98 34.88 -14.61
C GLU A 269 -9.26 35.73 -14.64
N GLY A 270 -9.97 35.84 -13.51
CA GLY A 270 -11.13 36.71 -13.35
C GLY A 270 -10.76 38.18 -13.54
N ALA A 271 -9.70 38.64 -12.87
CA ALA A 271 -9.17 39.99 -13.01
C ALA A 271 -8.61 40.26 -14.42
N MET A 272 -7.97 39.26 -15.05
CA MET A 272 -7.52 39.36 -16.44
C MET A 272 -8.70 39.45 -17.40
N LYS A 273 -9.77 38.66 -17.23
CA LYS A 273 -11.00 38.76 -18.04
C LYS A 273 -11.72 40.10 -17.84
N GLU A 274 -11.77 40.62 -16.62
CA GLU A 274 -12.38 41.90 -16.31
C GLU A 274 -11.57 43.07 -16.90
N ASN A 275 -10.23 42.97 -16.90
CA ASN A 275 -9.35 43.92 -17.57
C ASN A 275 -9.37 43.79 -19.10
N LEU A 276 -9.51 42.58 -19.65
CA LEU A 276 -9.64 42.35 -21.10
C LEU A 276 -10.94 42.94 -21.66
N MET A 277 -12.00 42.98 -20.86
CA MET A 277 -13.27 43.65 -21.21
C MET A 277 -13.21 45.18 -21.08
N ARG A 278 -12.17 45.74 -20.44
CA ARG A 278 -12.03 47.18 -20.20
C ARG A 278 -11.13 47.91 -21.20
N TYR A 279 -10.37 47.20 -22.03
CA TYR A 279 -9.47 47.82 -23.01
C TYR A 279 -9.72 47.31 -24.43
N GLN A 280 -10.61 47.99 -25.15
CA GLN A 280 -10.47 48.13 -26.60
C GLN A 280 -9.55 49.34 -26.87
N PHE A 281 -8.36 49.02 -27.40
CA PHE A 281 -7.35 49.87 -28.04
C PHE A 281 -6.76 51.08 -27.28
N SER A 282 -5.44 51.06 -27.12
CA SER A 282 -4.58 52.03 -27.83
C SER A 282 -3.17 51.47 -27.98
N ASP A 283 -2.68 51.41 -29.21
CA ASP A 283 -1.30 51.08 -29.55
C ASP A 283 -0.31 52.01 -28.84
N GLY A 284 0.62 51.42 -28.10
CA GLY A 284 1.81 52.11 -27.62
C GLY A 284 2.00 52.04 -26.11
N ALA A 285 2.61 50.95 -25.64
CA ALA A 285 3.61 50.95 -24.56
C ALA A 285 3.94 49.51 -24.16
N VAL A 286 4.91 48.89 -24.83
CA VAL A 286 5.62 47.72 -24.32
C VAL A 286 7.10 48.07 -24.32
N GLN A 287 7.52 48.77 -23.27
CA GLN A 287 8.91 49.03 -22.93
C GLN A 287 8.94 49.36 -21.44
N GLU A 288 8.83 48.34 -20.57
CA GLU A 288 9.28 48.46 -19.16
C GLU A 288 9.29 47.16 -18.35
N PHE A 289 9.00 45.99 -18.93
CA PHE A 289 8.87 44.74 -18.15
C PHE A 289 10.08 43.79 -18.16
N GLU A 290 11.25 44.21 -18.66
CA GLU A 290 12.44 43.34 -18.73
C GLU A 290 13.50 43.58 -17.65
N HIS A 291 13.23 44.39 -16.61
CA HIS A 291 14.26 44.71 -15.59
C HIS A 291 14.21 43.85 -14.31
N TYR A 292 13.33 42.85 -14.17
CA TYR A 292 13.16 42.13 -12.88
C TYR A 292 13.47 40.62 -12.90
N ILE A 293 14.31 40.13 -13.83
CA ILE A 293 14.72 38.70 -13.87
C ILE A 293 16.25 38.54 -13.81
N HIS A 294 16.95 39.42 -13.12
CA HIS A 294 18.35 39.15 -12.74
C HIS A 294 18.64 39.78 -11.38
N GLU A 295 18.52 38.98 -10.32
CA GLU A 295 19.38 39.00 -9.13
C GLU A 295 18.80 38.10 -8.04
N ALA A 296 19.41 36.93 -7.85
CA ALA A 296 19.48 36.23 -6.57
C ALA A 296 20.61 35.20 -6.66
N ASP A 297 21.84 35.68 -6.47
CA ASP A 297 22.96 34.87 -6.02
C ASP A 297 22.63 34.34 -4.62
N ILE A 298 22.58 33.02 -4.45
CA ILE A 298 22.59 32.35 -3.15
C ILE A 298 23.86 31.52 -3.11
N ALA A 299 24.73 31.86 -2.16
CA ALA A 299 25.99 31.21 -1.89
C ALA A 299 25.77 29.75 -1.45
N GLU A 300 26.56 28.85 -2.03
CA GLU A 300 26.74 27.48 -1.60
C GLU A 300 27.60 27.47 -0.34
N ASP A 301 26.99 27.22 0.83
CA ASP A 301 27.69 26.95 2.07
C ASP A 301 27.73 25.43 2.35
N GLU A 302 28.85 25.05 2.97
CA GLU A 302 29.49 23.75 3.03
C GLU A 302 28.68 22.66 3.77
N ALA A 303 28.58 21.47 3.15
CA ALA A 303 28.13 20.26 3.82
C ALA A 303 29.32 19.53 4.45
N GLU A 304 29.42 19.64 5.77
CA GLU A 304 30.38 18.94 6.62
C GLU A 304 30.02 17.44 6.69
N PHE A 305 30.90 16.59 6.14
CA PHE A 305 30.81 15.13 6.26
C PHE A 305 31.17 14.74 7.70
N THR A 306 30.19 14.23 8.46
CA THR A 306 30.45 13.52 9.71
C THR A 306 30.26 12.03 9.47
N ASP A 307 31.35 11.29 9.69
CA ASP A 307 31.41 9.83 9.60
C ASP A 307 30.81 9.19 10.88
N ASP A 308 30.25 7.99 10.71
CA ASP A 308 29.77 7.05 11.75
C ASP A 308 28.45 7.37 12.48
N GLU A 309 27.33 7.38 11.74
CA GLU A 309 26.05 6.98 12.31
C GLU A 309 25.83 5.48 12.06
N CYS A 310 25.94 4.69 13.13
CA CYS A 310 25.30 3.37 13.22
C CYS A 310 23.86 3.52 12.69
N PRO A 311 23.35 2.64 11.81
CA PRO A 311 21.97 2.75 11.34
C PRO A 311 21.07 2.72 12.58
N MET A 312 20.52 3.89 12.91
CA MET A 312 19.49 4.02 13.93
C MET A 312 18.40 3.05 13.49
N ASP A 313 18.13 2.02 14.31
CA ASP A 313 17.07 1.04 14.07
C ASP A 313 15.86 1.79 13.49
N GLU A 314 15.55 1.53 12.21
CA GLU A 314 14.52 2.25 11.47
C GLU A 314 13.20 2.10 12.24
N GLU A 315 12.84 3.12 13.01
CA GLU A 315 11.65 3.10 13.84
C GLU A 315 10.44 3.00 12.91
N GLU A 316 9.89 1.79 12.81
CA GLU A 316 8.78 1.42 11.93
C GLU A 316 7.67 2.49 12.02
N ASP A 317 7.27 3.06 10.88
CA ASP A 317 6.29 4.16 10.86
C ASP A 317 4.97 3.71 11.54
N PRO A 318 4.61 4.31 12.70
CA PRO A 318 3.41 3.92 13.45
C PRO A 318 2.12 4.10 12.62
N TYR A 319 2.14 4.97 11.62
CA TYR A 319 1.02 5.14 10.71
C TYR A 319 0.90 3.95 9.73
N TYR A 320 1.99 3.56 9.08
CA TYR A 320 2.03 2.39 8.20
C TYR A 320 1.53 1.13 8.93
N ARG A 321 2.09 0.86 10.11
CA ARG A 321 1.72 -0.29 10.95
C ARG A 321 0.21 -0.32 11.23
N ARG A 322 -0.37 0.83 11.60
CA ARG A 322 -1.81 0.96 11.86
C ARG A 322 -2.66 0.63 10.63
N ILE A 323 -2.27 1.11 9.45
CA ILE A 323 -3.04 0.85 8.22
C ILE A 323 -2.85 -0.59 7.75
N SER A 324 -1.67 -1.16 7.91
CA SER A 324 -1.38 -2.56 7.60
C SER A 324 -2.20 -3.50 8.50
N GLN A 325 -2.18 -3.29 9.81
CA GLN A 325 -3.02 -4.02 10.77
C GLN A 325 -4.50 -4.01 10.39
N ALA A 326 -5.07 -2.82 10.09
CA ALA A 326 -6.46 -2.70 9.69
C ALA A 326 -6.76 -3.34 8.32
N SER A 327 -5.86 -3.18 7.35
CA SER A 327 -6.06 -3.63 5.96
C SER A 327 -5.91 -5.13 5.77
N ILE A 328 -5.00 -5.75 6.50
CA ILE A 328 -4.60 -7.15 6.33
C ILE A 328 -5.25 -8.04 7.40
N TRP A 329 -5.33 -7.55 8.63
CA TRP A 329 -5.74 -8.34 9.80
C TRP A 329 -7.11 -7.94 10.36
N GLY A 330 -7.62 -6.75 10.00
CA GLY A 330 -8.80 -6.14 10.62
C GLY A 330 -8.56 -5.70 12.06
N LEU A 331 -7.30 -5.55 12.47
CA LEU A 331 -6.93 -5.22 13.84
C LEU A 331 -6.74 -3.72 14.04
N VAL A 332 -6.88 -3.29 15.29
CA VAL A 332 -6.55 -1.94 15.75
C VAL A 332 -5.73 -2.07 17.03
N ASP A 333 -4.58 -1.42 17.05
CA ASP A 333 -3.73 -1.38 18.24
C ASP A 333 -4.51 -0.94 19.48
N GLY A 334 -4.37 -1.73 20.55
CA GLY A 334 -5.07 -1.49 21.83
C GLY A 334 -6.56 -1.82 21.85
N ASN A 335 -7.20 -2.18 20.73
CA ASN A 335 -8.64 -2.50 20.70
C ASN A 335 -8.93 -4.01 20.64
N PHE A 336 -9.73 -4.50 21.59
CA PHE A 336 -10.13 -5.91 21.69
C PHE A 336 -11.55 -6.17 21.16
N GLU A 337 -12.22 -5.15 20.61
CA GLU A 337 -13.50 -5.30 19.93
C GLU A 337 -13.38 -6.24 18.74
N ASN A 338 -14.45 -6.97 18.45
CA ASN A 338 -14.49 -7.84 17.29
C ASN A 338 -14.22 -7.03 16.01
N PRO A 339 -13.27 -7.47 15.15
CA PRO A 339 -12.82 -6.69 13.98
C PRO A 339 -13.95 -6.37 12.99
N PHE A 340 -15.01 -7.18 12.97
CA PHE A 340 -16.17 -6.92 12.11
C PHE A 340 -17.14 -5.88 12.69
N ASP A 341 -17.12 -5.65 14.00
CA ASP A 341 -17.96 -4.62 14.64
C ASP A 341 -17.38 -3.21 14.39
N LEU A 342 -16.12 -3.15 13.95
CA LEU A 342 -15.44 -1.94 13.49
C LEU A 342 -15.70 -1.63 12.01
N ILE A 343 -16.47 -2.46 11.32
CA ILE A 343 -16.93 -2.17 9.97
C ILE A 343 -18.20 -1.37 10.08
N ASP A 344 -18.13 -0.11 9.66
CA ASP A 344 -19.30 0.74 9.62
C ASP A 344 -20.20 0.26 8.47
N ALA A 345 -21.24 -0.50 8.81
CA ALA A 345 -22.35 -0.75 7.91
C ALA A 345 -23.10 0.57 7.65
N GLU A 346 -23.83 0.63 6.52
CA GLU A 346 -24.68 1.76 6.13
C GLU A 346 -25.24 2.51 7.35
N SER A 347 -24.87 3.79 7.51
CA SER A 347 -25.81 4.66 8.19
C SER A 347 -27.05 4.63 7.31
N THR A 348 -28.17 4.17 7.84
CA THR A 348 -29.49 4.41 7.24
C THR A 348 -29.69 5.93 7.16
N CYS A 349 -29.08 6.55 6.16
CA CYS A 349 -29.32 7.93 5.81
C CYS A 349 -30.66 7.89 5.08
N ASP A 350 -31.74 8.01 5.85
CA ASP A 350 -33.08 8.26 5.33
C ASP A 350 -32.97 9.38 4.30
N SER A 351 -33.08 8.98 3.03
CA SER A 351 -32.90 9.84 1.88
C SER A 351 -34.01 10.89 1.85
N THR A 352 -33.74 12.05 2.43
CA THR A 352 -34.53 13.27 2.28
C THR A 352 -33.90 14.26 1.31
N TRP A 353 -32.95 13.81 0.47
CA TRP A 353 -32.49 14.56 -0.68
C TRP A 353 -33.23 14.06 -1.93
N GLN A 354 -34.49 14.49 -2.06
CA GLN A 354 -35.18 14.48 -3.34
C GLN A 354 -34.45 15.44 -4.27
N PHE A 355 -33.73 14.87 -5.23
CA PHE A 355 -33.22 15.58 -6.39
C PHE A 355 -34.41 15.81 -7.33
N ASP A 356 -34.96 17.01 -7.34
CA ASP A 356 -36.02 17.43 -8.27
C ASP A 356 -35.49 17.42 -9.71
N GLY A 357 -35.66 16.27 -10.36
CA GLY A 357 -35.42 16.06 -11.78
C GLY A 357 -36.67 16.29 -12.61
N SER A 358 -37.32 17.44 -12.49
CA SER A 358 -38.40 17.83 -13.40
C SER A 358 -37.82 18.60 -14.59
N ASN A 359 -37.47 17.88 -15.65
CA ASN A 359 -37.60 18.33 -17.04
C ASN A 359 -37.33 17.16 -17.99
N LEU A 360 -38.38 16.42 -18.34
CA LEU A 360 -38.48 15.73 -19.62
C LEU A 360 -39.95 15.65 -20.01
N LEU A 361 -40.32 16.57 -20.91
CA LEU A 361 -41.57 16.56 -21.66
C LEU A 361 -41.63 15.33 -22.57
N GLY A 362 -42.74 14.60 -22.44
CA GLY A 362 -43.52 14.07 -23.56
C GLY A 362 -42.94 12.90 -24.36
N GLN A 363 -43.56 11.73 -24.22
CA GLN A 363 -44.37 11.22 -25.33
C GLN A 363 -45.36 10.15 -24.88
N GLU A 364 -46.47 10.16 -25.60
CA GLU A 364 -47.76 9.54 -25.34
C GLU A 364 -47.77 8.02 -25.36
N GLU A 365 -48.63 7.48 -24.49
CA GLU A 365 -49.60 6.42 -24.72
C GLU A 365 -49.32 5.40 -25.85
N ASN A 366 -49.17 4.14 -25.45
CA ASN A 366 -50.00 3.10 -26.04
C ASN A 366 -50.26 1.98 -25.03
N ASP A 367 -51.54 1.86 -24.69
CA ASP A 367 -52.18 0.67 -24.15
C ASP A 367 -51.91 -0.55 -25.05
N SER A 368 -51.45 -1.63 -24.46
CA SER A 368 -51.84 -2.98 -24.91
C SER A 368 -51.69 -3.97 -23.76
N MET A 369 -52.85 -4.41 -23.27
CA MET A 369 -53.02 -5.71 -22.64
C MET A 369 -52.23 -6.80 -23.37
N ILE A 370 -51.60 -7.71 -22.63
CA ILE A 370 -51.80 -9.16 -22.77
C ILE A 370 -51.20 -9.87 -21.53
N THR A 371 -51.87 -10.97 -21.23
CA THR A 371 -52.00 -11.77 -20.01
C THR A 371 -50.78 -12.56 -19.58
N GLU A 372 -50.81 -12.92 -18.29
CA GLU A 372 -50.30 -14.14 -17.67
C GLU A 372 -50.02 -15.31 -18.64
N ILE A 373 -48.89 -15.99 -18.43
CA ILE A 373 -48.79 -17.45 -18.27
C ILE A 373 -47.40 -17.79 -17.67
N ASP A 374 -47.46 -18.73 -16.72
CA ASP A 374 -46.38 -19.49 -16.07
C ASP A 374 -45.21 -19.90 -16.98
N TRP A 375 -43.99 -19.90 -16.42
CA TRP A 375 -43.06 -21.04 -16.29
C TRP A 375 -41.95 -20.72 -15.28
#